data_AF-F3AK57-F1
#
_entry.id   AF-F3AK57-F1
#
_cell.length_a   1.000
_cell.length_b   1.000
_cell.length_c   1.000
_cell.angle_alpha   90.00
_cell.angle_beta   90.00
_cell.angle_gamma   90.00
#
_symmetry.space_group_name_H-M   'P 1'
#
loop_
_entity.id
_entity.type
_entity.pdbx_description
1 polymer ?
#
loop_
_entity_poly.entity_id
_entity_poly.type
_entity_poly.pdbx_seq_one_letter_code
_entity_poly.pdbx_strand_id
1 'polypeptide(L)'
;MEEKRKGNVQEVKEAMAAGVCAVHCLEEAKKKLEDAKYLGIWDILGGGALSSMLKHNRLEEAQESLELAGKKVKMFEKELADISVNAEIHVEIQSFEKFADIFFDNILSDWAIQEKITRASKQVDEALERIRQLLLSLQMMNQRYQKDGEEDVVWDVLEM
;
A
#
# COMPACT_ATOMS: atom_id res chain seq x y z
N MET A 1 14.81 -26.41 -12.55
CA MET A 1 13.96 -25.35 -13.15
C MET A 1 12.64 -25.19 -12.39
N GLU A 2 11.98 -26.28 -12.04
CA GLU A 2 10.71 -26.27 -11.29
C GLU A 2 10.78 -25.65 -9.87
N GLU A 3 11.86 -25.89 -9.12
CA GLU A 3 12.04 -25.36 -7.75
C GLU A 3 12.17 -23.82 -7.74
N LYS A 4 12.90 -23.27 -8.71
CA LYS A 4 13.04 -21.81 -8.90
C LYS A 4 11.69 -21.17 -9.24
N ARG A 5 10.88 -21.82 -10.08
CA ARG A 5 9.54 -21.35 -10.44
C ARG A 5 8.57 -21.38 -9.26
N LYS A 6 8.61 -22.43 -8.43
CA LYS A 6 7.82 -22.50 -7.19
C LYS A 6 8.19 -21.39 -6.21
N GLY A 7 9.47 -21.05 -6.09
CA GLY A 7 9.96 -19.88 -5.34
C GLY A 7 9.34 -18.58 -5.83
N ASN A 8 9.46 -18.28 -7.12
CA ASN A 8 8.90 -17.05 -7.70
C ASN A 8 7.37 -16.92 -7.51
N VAL A 9 6.62 -18.02 -7.64
CA VAL A 9 5.16 -18.00 -7.40
C VAL A 9 4.84 -17.68 -5.94
N GLN A 10 5.66 -18.17 -5.01
CA GLN A 10 5.49 -17.90 -3.59
C GLN A 10 5.80 -16.44 -3.26
N GLU A 11 6.92 -15.90 -3.74
CA GLU A 11 7.32 -14.50 -3.56
C GLU A 11 6.23 -13.54 -4.09
N VAL A 12 5.69 -13.80 -5.28
CA VAL A 12 4.60 -12.98 -5.83
C VAL A 12 3.34 -13.03 -4.97
N LYS A 13 3.00 -14.20 -4.40
CA LYS A 13 1.83 -14.33 -3.51
C LYS A 13 2.03 -13.59 -2.19
N GLU A 14 3.23 -13.63 -1.63
CA GLU A 14 3.58 -12.91 -0.41
C GLU A 14 3.49 -11.40 -0.62
N ALA A 15 4.03 -10.89 -1.73
CA ALA A 15 3.88 -9.49 -2.11
C ALA A 15 2.42 -9.10 -2.36
N MET A 16 1.62 -9.92 -3.04
CA MET A 16 0.19 -9.67 -3.21
C MET A 16 -0.54 -9.59 -1.87
N ALA A 17 -0.24 -10.50 -0.93
CA ALA A 17 -0.84 -10.50 0.40
C ALA A 17 -0.45 -9.23 1.19
N ALA A 18 0.82 -8.83 1.16
CA ALA A 18 1.30 -7.61 1.78
C ALA A 18 0.66 -6.36 1.17
N GLY A 19 0.52 -6.30 -0.16
CA GLY A 19 -0.14 -5.20 -0.87
C GLY A 19 -1.63 -5.07 -0.51
N VAL A 20 -2.37 -6.18 -0.41
CA VAL A 20 -3.77 -6.17 0.05
C VAL A 20 -3.88 -5.69 1.50
N CYS A 21 -2.97 -6.09 2.38
CA CYS A 21 -2.92 -5.58 3.75
C CYS A 21 -2.65 -4.07 3.78
N ALA A 22 -1.73 -3.59 2.95
CA ALA A 22 -1.40 -2.18 2.83
C ALA A 22 -2.60 -1.35 2.34
N VAL A 23 -3.33 -1.83 1.33
CA VAL A 23 -4.57 -1.19 0.85
C VAL A 23 -5.60 -1.06 1.96
N HIS A 24 -5.87 -2.13 2.72
CA HIS A 24 -6.83 -2.06 3.83
C HIS A 24 -6.44 -1.01 4.88
N CYS A 25 -5.17 -1.00 5.31
CA CYS A 25 -4.72 -0.02 6.30
C CYS A 25 -4.74 1.42 5.76
N LEU A 26 -4.41 1.63 4.49
CA LEU A 26 -4.50 2.95 3.85
C LEU A 26 -5.96 3.42 3.74
N GLU A 27 -6.91 2.54 3.42
CA GLU A 27 -8.33 2.88 3.40
C GLU A 27 -8.87 3.24 4.80
N GLU A 28 -8.37 2.58 5.83
CA GLU A 28 -8.71 2.92 7.21
C GLU A 28 -8.10 4.28 7.62
N ALA A 29 -6.82 4.51 7.30
CA ALA A 29 -6.17 5.80 7.52
C ALA A 29 -6.90 6.94 6.78
N LYS A 30 -7.35 6.69 5.54
CA LYS A 30 -8.14 7.65 4.77
C LYS A 30 -9.44 8.04 5.51
N LYS A 31 -10.19 7.06 6.00
CA LYS A 31 -11.43 7.32 6.76
C LYS A 31 -11.16 8.17 8.01
N LYS A 32 -10.10 7.84 8.76
CA LYS A 32 -9.72 8.60 9.97
C LYS A 32 -9.27 10.02 9.65
N LEU A 33 -8.56 10.23 8.54
CA LEU A 33 -8.17 11.56 8.07
C LEU A 33 -9.37 12.40 7.63
N GLU A 34 -10.34 11.80 6.95
CA GLU A 34 -11.60 12.45 6.60
C GLU A 34 -12.36 12.89 7.87
N ASP A 35 -12.51 11.99 8.84
CA ASP A 35 -13.14 12.28 10.13
C ASP A 35 -12.45 13.42 10.88
N ALA A 36 -11.11 13.44 10.88
CA ALA A 36 -10.32 14.51 11.49
C ALA A 36 -10.48 15.86 10.77
N LYS A 37 -10.57 15.84 9.43
CA LYS A 37 -10.77 17.04 8.60
C LYS A 37 -12.13 17.69 8.84
N TYR A 38 -13.20 16.90 8.93
CA TYR A 38 -14.56 17.42 9.15
C TYR A 38 -14.75 18.04 10.54
N LEU A 39 -14.11 17.48 11.57
CA LEU A 39 -14.12 18.07 12.92
C LEU A 39 -13.43 19.45 12.96
N GLY A 40 -12.31 19.62 12.24
CA GLY A 40 -11.61 20.90 12.18
C GLY A 40 -12.39 22.02 11.47
N ILE A 41 -13.31 21.67 10.55
CA ILE A 41 -14.18 22.64 9.86
C ILE A 41 -15.31 23.13 10.79
N TRP A 42 -15.87 22.23 11.61
CA TRP A 42 -16.93 22.58 12.57
C TRP A 42 -16.46 23.57 13.65
N ASP A 43 -15.18 23.54 14.02
CA ASP A 43 -14.58 24.49 14.96
C ASP A 43 -14.57 25.94 14.45
N ILE A 44 -14.47 26.13 13.14
CA ILE A 44 -14.37 27.44 12.50
C ILE A 44 -15.76 28.03 12.20
N LEU A 45 -16.76 27.18 11.97
CA LEU A 45 -18.10 27.59 11.55
C LEU A 45 -19.16 27.62 12.67
N GLY A 46 -18.94 26.94 13.81
CA GLY A 46 -20.01 26.60 14.75
C GLY A 46 -19.97 27.23 16.15
N GLY A 47 -18.95 28.02 16.51
CA GLY A 47 -18.95 28.81 17.75
C GLY A 47 -19.10 28.02 19.06
N GLY A 48 -18.01 27.42 19.54
CA GLY A 48 -17.79 27.19 20.97
C GLY A 48 -18.11 25.80 21.54
N ALA A 49 -17.12 25.24 22.24
CA ALA A 49 -17.26 24.26 23.34
C ALA A 49 -17.55 22.77 23.05
N LEU A 50 -17.36 22.23 21.84
CA LEU A 50 -17.22 20.77 21.68
C LEU A 50 -15.77 20.33 21.99
N SER A 51 -15.58 20.11 23.29
CA SER A 51 -14.47 19.49 24.04
C SER A 51 -13.11 19.30 23.34
N SER A 52 -12.08 19.93 23.93
CA SER A 52 -10.67 19.67 23.62
C SER A 52 -10.30 18.18 23.69
N MET A 53 -11.04 17.36 24.43
CA MET A 53 -10.82 15.90 24.56
C MET A 53 -11.28 15.10 23.34
N LEU A 54 -12.41 15.44 22.70
CA LEU A 54 -12.88 14.71 21.51
C LEU A 54 -12.00 15.02 20.27
N LYS A 55 -11.37 16.21 20.27
CA LYS A 55 -10.45 16.66 19.23
C LYS A 55 -9.10 15.95 19.25
N HIS A 56 -8.54 15.69 20.44
CA HIS A 56 -7.27 14.98 20.55
C HIS A 56 -7.40 13.53 20.08
N ASN A 57 -8.46 12.82 20.47
CA ASN A 57 -8.63 11.41 20.11
C ASN A 57 -8.69 11.17 18.60
N ARG A 58 -9.37 12.02 17.82
CA ARG A 58 -9.50 11.79 16.37
C ARG A 58 -8.21 12.06 15.59
N LEU A 59 -7.43 13.04 16.03
CA LEU A 59 -6.11 13.31 15.44
C LEU A 59 -5.14 12.18 15.76
N GLU A 60 -5.12 11.73 17.01
CA GLU A 60 -4.32 10.59 17.45
C GLU A 60 -4.72 9.30 16.73
N GLU A 61 -6.01 8.98 16.61
CA GLU A 61 -6.50 7.83 15.83
C GLU A 61 -6.08 7.90 14.35
N ALA A 62 -6.09 9.10 13.75
CA ALA A 62 -5.64 9.30 12.37
C ALA A 62 -4.12 9.10 12.24
N GLN A 63 -3.33 9.57 13.21
CA GLN A 63 -1.90 9.32 13.27
C GLN A 63 -1.59 7.84 13.41
N GLU A 64 -2.20 7.16 14.38
CA GLU A 64 -1.99 5.73 14.61
C GLU A 64 -2.32 4.91 13.35
N SER A 65 -3.42 5.25 12.68
CA SER A 65 -3.82 4.61 11.43
C SER A 65 -2.84 4.89 10.30
N LEU A 66 -2.33 6.11 10.18
CA LEU A 66 -1.29 6.47 9.22
C LEU A 66 0.04 5.76 9.48
N GLU A 67 0.45 5.64 10.74
CA GLU A 67 1.67 4.91 11.13
C GLU A 67 1.53 3.41 10.81
N LEU A 68 0.37 2.83 11.08
CA LEU A 68 0.09 1.43 10.77
C LEU A 68 0.09 1.20 9.26
N ALA A 69 -0.62 2.04 8.50
CA ALA A 69 -0.59 2.01 7.04
C ALA A 69 0.84 2.17 6.53
N GLY A 70 1.60 3.10 7.13
CA GLY A 70 3.01 3.33 6.91
C GLY A 70 3.83 2.04 6.95
N LYS A 71 3.73 1.33 8.07
CA LYS A 71 4.39 0.04 8.29
C LYS A 71 3.99 -1.02 7.26
N LYS A 72 2.70 -1.09 6.88
CA LYS A 72 2.23 -2.07 5.90
C LYS A 72 2.70 -1.78 4.49
N VAL A 73 2.79 -0.51 4.10
CA VAL A 73 3.37 -0.12 2.80
C VAL A 73 4.87 -0.47 2.77
N LYS A 74 5.63 -0.25 3.86
CA LYS A 74 7.04 -0.71 3.95
C LYS A 74 7.19 -2.22 3.87
N MET A 75 6.27 -2.96 4.49
CA MET A 75 6.26 -4.42 4.36
C MET A 75 6.03 -4.82 2.90
N PHE A 76 5.06 -4.21 2.22
CA PHE A 76 4.81 -4.48 0.82
C PHE A 76 6.02 -4.15 -0.08
N GLU A 77 6.66 -3.01 0.13
CA GLU A 77 7.91 -2.64 -0.54
C GLU A 77 8.99 -3.69 -0.36
N LYS A 78 9.17 -4.19 0.87
CA LYS A 78 10.14 -5.25 1.16
C LYS A 78 9.81 -6.55 0.42
N GLU A 79 8.55 -6.99 0.43
CA GLU A 79 8.16 -8.22 -0.30
C GLU A 79 8.30 -8.05 -1.82
N LEU A 80 8.15 -6.83 -2.37
CA LEU A 80 8.39 -6.55 -3.79
C LEU A 80 9.87 -6.68 -4.16
N ALA A 81 10.78 -6.31 -3.27
CA ALA A 81 12.22 -6.34 -3.52
C ALA A 81 12.76 -7.77 -3.75
N ASP A 82 12.08 -8.76 -3.19
CA ASP A 82 12.47 -10.17 -3.31
C ASP A 82 12.00 -10.79 -4.65
N ILE A 83 11.17 -10.10 -5.44
CA ILE A 83 10.63 -10.64 -6.70
C ILE A 83 11.60 -10.46 -7.87
N SER A 84 11.99 -11.57 -8.50
CA SER A 84 12.72 -11.57 -9.77
C SER A 84 11.78 -11.31 -10.98
N VAL A 85 11.74 -10.07 -11.49
CA VAL A 85 10.80 -9.62 -12.52
C VAL A 85 11.43 -9.30 -13.89
N ASN A 86 10.59 -9.13 -14.92
CA ASN A 86 11.00 -8.60 -16.22
C ASN A 86 11.23 -7.07 -16.17
N ALA A 87 11.85 -6.51 -17.21
CA ALA A 87 12.25 -5.10 -17.21
C ALA A 87 11.09 -4.10 -17.06
N GLU A 88 9.88 -4.44 -17.51
CA GLU A 88 8.70 -3.57 -17.44
C GLU A 88 8.22 -3.41 -15.99
N ILE A 89 8.03 -4.52 -15.27
CA ILE A 89 7.58 -4.50 -13.86
C ILE A 89 8.69 -4.00 -12.95
N HIS A 90 9.97 -4.22 -13.30
CA HIS A 90 11.10 -3.72 -12.52
C HIS A 90 11.09 -2.19 -12.39
N VAL A 91 10.71 -1.48 -13.46
CA VAL A 91 10.62 -0.02 -13.45
C VAL A 91 9.50 0.47 -12.52
N GLU A 92 8.35 -0.23 -12.50
CA GLU A 92 7.24 0.09 -11.60
C GLU A 92 7.63 -0.09 -10.13
N ILE A 93 8.31 -1.18 -9.78
CA ILE A 93 8.78 -1.47 -8.42
C ILE A 93 9.80 -0.41 -7.97
N GLN A 94 10.80 -0.09 -8.80
CA GLN A 94 11.80 0.96 -8.46
C GLN A 94 11.17 2.35 -8.31
N SER A 95 10.14 2.65 -9.10
CA SER A 95 9.38 3.90 -8.98
C SER A 95 8.57 3.95 -7.67
N PHE A 96 8.09 2.80 -7.23
CA PHE A 96 7.34 2.67 -5.98
C PHE A 96 8.24 2.75 -4.74
N GLU A 97 9.42 2.12 -4.71
CA GLU A 97 10.40 2.27 -3.61
C GLU A 97 10.70 3.74 -3.33
N LYS A 98 11.07 4.50 -4.37
CA LYS A 98 11.31 5.95 -4.27
C LYS A 98 10.09 6.73 -3.78
N PHE A 99 8.90 6.31 -4.22
CA PHE A 99 7.66 6.92 -3.74
C PHE A 99 7.41 6.61 -2.27
N ALA A 100 7.63 5.37 -1.83
CA ALA A 100 7.39 4.91 -0.47
C ALA A 100 8.27 5.70 0.50
N ASP A 101 9.57 5.81 0.22
CA ASP A 101 10.50 6.65 0.98
C ASP A 101 9.97 8.09 1.15
N ILE A 102 9.65 8.75 0.04
CA ILE A 102 9.13 10.13 0.03
C ILE A 102 7.78 10.21 0.76
N PHE A 103 6.91 9.22 0.59
CA PHE A 103 5.59 9.16 1.21
C PHE A 103 5.69 9.09 2.73
N PHE A 104 6.52 8.19 3.28
CA PHE A 104 6.67 8.07 4.74
C PHE A 104 7.35 9.27 5.34
N ASP A 105 8.42 9.76 4.71
CA ASP A 105 9.16 10.91 5.22
C ASP A 105 8.26 12.14 5.29
N ASN A 106 7.38 12.35 4.30
CA ASN A 106 6.50 13.52 4.30
C ASN A 106 5.28 13.41 5.21
N ILE A 107 4.73 12.21 5.42
CA ILE A 107 3.52 12.02 6.23
C ILE A 107 3.86 11.96 7.73
N LEU A 108 4.90 11.20 8.09
CA LEU A 108 5.15 10.83 9.49
C LEU A 108 6.10 11.80 10.21
N SER A 109 6.91 12.59 9.49
CA SER A 109 7.94 13.44 10.11
C SER A 109 7.37 14.62 10.90
N ASP A 110 6.26 15.21 10.49
CA ASP A 110 5.78 16.45 11.11
C ASP A 110 4.23 16.53 11.19
N TRP A 111 3.54 15.46 11.56
CA TRP A 111 2.08 15.49 11.70
C TRP A 111 1.67 16.41 12.89
N ALA A 112 0.81 17.42 12.66
CA ALA A 112 0.23 18.28 13.73
C ALA A 112 -0.67 19.45 13.23
N ILE A 113 -0.64 19.81 11.94
CA ILE A 113 -1.33 21.01 11.40
C ILE A 113 -2.43 20.61 10.41
N GLN A 114 -3.54 21.35 10.36
CA GLN A 114 -4.69 21.10 9.48
C GLN A 114 -4.33 20.97 7.98
N GLU A 115 -3.40 21.79 7.49
CA GLU A 115 -2.88 21.69 6.13
C GLU A 115 -2.27 20.30 5.85
N LYS A 116 -1.65 19.69 6.87
CA LYS A 116 -1.02 18.38 6.78
C LYS A 116 -2.03 17.24 6.73
N ILE A 117 -3.20 17.37 7.35
CA ILE A 117 -4.29 16.38 7.21
C ILE A 117 -4.73 16.30 5.74
N THR A 118 -4.88 17.44 5.08
CA THR A 118 -5.26 17.49 3.66
C THR A 118 -4.17 16.92 2.78
N ARG A 119 -2.90 17.25 3.04
CA ARG A 119 -1.75 16.67 2.33
C ARG A 119 -1.66 15.15 2.52
N ALA A 120 -1.76 14.67 3.75
CA ALA A 120 -1.73 13.25 4.09
C ALA A 120 -2.86 12.50 3.40
N SER A 121 -4.08 13.06 3.36
CA SER A 121 -5.22 12.47 2.64
C SER A 121 -4.88 12.28 1.16
N LYS A 122 -4.32 13.31 0.51
CA LYS A 122 -3.91 13.23 -0.89
C LYS A 122 -2.83 12.17 -1.12
N GLN A 123 -1.83 12.13 -0.24
CA GLN A 123 -0.74 11.16 -0.35
C GLN A 123 -1.23 9.72 -0.12
N VAL A 124 -2.18 9.50 0.80
CA VAL A 124 -2.84 8.19 1.00
C VAL A 124 -3.58 7.76 -0.26
N ASP A 125 -4.30 8.67 -0.92
CA ASP A 125 -4.95 8.37 -2.21
C ASP A 125 -3.93 8.02 -3.30
N GLU A 126 -2.82 8.76 -3.39
CA GLU A 126 -1.73 8.46 -4.32
C GLU A 126 -1.09 7.08 -4.03
N ALA A 127 -0.92 6.72 -2.76
CA ALA A 127 -0.40 5.41 -2.36
C ALA A 127 -1.38 4.27 -2.71
N LEU A 128 -2.68 4.45 -2.46
CA LEU A 128 -3.71 3.49 -2.81
C LEU A 128 -3.71 3.18 -4.31
N GLU A 129 -3.64 4.22 -5.15
CA GLU A 129 -3.60 4.06 -6.59
C GLU A 129 -2.37 3.28 -7.05
N ARG A 130 -1.18 3.66 -6.57
CA ARG A 130 0.07 2.99 -6.92
C ARG A 130 0.11 1.52 -6.49
N ILE A 131 -0.34 1.21 -5.28
CA ILE A 131 -0.36 -0.16 -4.77
C ILE A 131 -1.36 -1.01 -5.56
N ARG A 132 -2.53 -0.46 -5.90
CA ARG A 132 -3.51 -1.17 -6.74
C ARG A 132 -2.96 -1.47 -8.13
N GLN A 133 -2.24 -0.53 -8.75
CA GLN A 133 -1.56 -0.76 -10.03
C GLN A 133 -0.54 -1.90 -9.92
N LEU A 134 0.32 -1.88 -8.91
CA LEU A 134 1.29 -2.95 -8.67
C LEU A 134 0.62 -4.30 -8.41
N LEU A 135 -0.50 -4.33 -7.65
CA LEU A 135 -1.27 -5.55 -7.42
C LEU A 135 -1.81 -6.13 -8.73
N LEU A 136 -2.25 -5.29 -9.68
CA LEU A 136 -2.66 -5.74 -11.01
C LEU A 136 -1.47 -6.35 -11.78
N SER A 137 -0.31 -5.70 -11.76
CA SER A 137 0.92 -6.21 -12.38
C SER A 137 1.34 -7.56 -11.79
N LEU A 138 1.30 -7.71 -10.46
CA LEU A 138 1.58 -8.96 -9.76
C LEU A 138 0.56 -10.07 -10.07
N GLN A 139 -0.73 -9.73 -10.17
CA GLN A 139 -1.76 -10.68 -10.58
C GLN A 139 -1.52 -11.22 -11.99
N MET A 140 -1.17 -10.34 -12.93
CA MET A 140 -0.83 -10.74 -14.30
C MET A 140 0.41 -11.64 -14.33
N MET A 141 1.43 -11.33 -13.51
CA MET A 141 2.63 -12.16 -13.38
C MET A 141 2.31 -13.56 -12.82
N ASN A 142 1.54 -13.64 -11.73
CA ASN A 142 1.14 -14.91 -11.13
C ASN A 142 0.33 -15.78 -12.11
N GLN A 143 -0.54 -15.18 -12.93
CA GLN A 143 -1.28 -15.90 -13.98
C GLN A 143 -0.36 -16.48 -15.06
N ARG A 144 0.70 -15.76 -15.47
CA ARG A 144 1.69 -16.28 -16.43
C ARG A 144 2.44 -17.47 -15.86
N TYR A 145 2.93 -17.37 -14.62
CA TYR A 145 3.61 -18.49 -13.97
C TYR A 145 2.74 -19.74 -13.81
N GLN A 146 1.42 -19.59 -13.72
CA GLN A 146 0.50 -20.74 -13.69
C GLN A 146 0.34 -21.37 -15.06
N LYS A 147 0.14 -20.56 -16.13
CA LYS A 147 0.02 -21.06 -17.51
C LYS A 147 1.27 -21.77 -18.01
N ASP A 148 2.44 -21.18 -17.78
CA ASP A 148 3.71 -21.77 -18.21
C ASP A 148 3.93 -23.17 -17.60
N GLY A 149 3.29 -23.46 -16.45
CA GLY A 149 3.34 -24.81 -15.89
C GLY A 149 2.34 -25.81 -16.38
N GLU A 150 1.20 -25.38 -16.87
CA GLU A 150 0.31 -26.30 -17.58
C GLU A 150 0.96 -26.71 -18.90
N GLU A 151 1.64 -25.79 -19.59
CA GLU A 151 2.36 -26.11 -20.83
C GLU A 151 3.53 -27.07 -20.59
N ASP A 152 4.41 -26.83 -19.60
CA ASP A 152 5.51 -27.75 -19.25
C ASP A 152 5.01 -29.18 -18.96
N VAL A 153 3.92 -29.32 -18.18
CA VAL A 153 3.32 -30.63 -17.85
C VAL A 153 2.74 -31.31 -19.09
N VAL A 154 2.14 -30.55 -20.01
CA VAL A 154 1.60 -31.10 -21.26
C VAL A 154 2.72 -31.60 -22.17
N TRP A 155 3.83 -30.88 -22.27
CA TRP A 155 5.01 -31.32 -23.03
C TRP A 155 5.64 -32.58 -22.44
N ASP A 156 5.81 -32.63 -21.11
CA ASP A 156 6.33 -33.82 -20.42
C ASP A 156 5.46 -35.07 -20.67
N VAL A 157 4.13 -34.91 -20.69
CA VAL A 157 3.18 -36.01 -20.98
C VAL A 157 3.23 -36.45 -22.44
N LEU A 158 3.53 -35.54 -23.38
CA LEU A 158 3.62 -35.85 -24.82
C LEU A 158 4.96 -36.47 -25.24
N GLU A 159 6.02 -36.28 -24.45
CA GLU A 159 7.34 -36.89 -24.67
C GLU A 159 7.52 -38.29 -24.02
N MET A 160 6.50 -38.78 -23.30
CA MET A 160 6.44 -40.13 -22.70
C MET A 160 5.76 -41.16 -23.61
#